data_AF-A0A7G6XSQ2-F1
#
_entry.id   AF-A0A7G6XSQ2-F1
#
_cell.length_a   1.000
_cell.length_b   1.000
_cell.length_c   1.000
_cell.angle_alpha   90.00
_cell.angle_beta   90.00
_cell.angle_gamma   90.00
#
_symmetry.space_group_name_H-M   'P 1'
#
loop_
_entity.id
_entity.type
_entity.pdbx_description
1 polymer ?
#
loop_
_entity_poly.entity_id
_entity_poly.type
_entity_poly.pdbx_seq_one_letter_code
_entity_poly.pdbx_strand_id
1 'polypeptide(L)'
;MAAARPERLRQGGLAVLEICAVAALYYGSGTLGLVQQLVGGQVTPLWPPTGIAVASLLLRGLRVWPGIALGAFLVNVPLGPSIPAVLAIVLGNTLAPVCSYALLRRTGFRTELDRLQDAMGLIFLGALTGMLISATVGSGALALSGALSAEEFWPTWSVWWTGDAMGVLVVTPVLLVLRHARWPKGARPYRWAEGVLLVAATLCVGFLETSSTPLMFLGFPLLIWAAFRFQLAGAALCALSVSTFAIIAAARGSGPFAGHDLLTNMITLQAFNGSSSLTALLVAATVTQRNQTQKEIARACRLLAEMVAKATAGGHHPRLPDRGGERGADAGRPEGPS
;
A
#
# COMPACT_ATOMS: atom_id res chain seq x y z
N MET A 1 -10.50 -41.50 7.63
CA MET A 1 -9.09 -41.02 7.67
C MET A 1 -8.41 -40.85 6.29
N ALA A 2 -8.94 -41.38 5.17
CA ALA A 2 -8.27 -41.30 3.86
C ALA A 2 -8.41 -39.96 3.10
N ALA A 3 -9.48 -39.18 3.34
CA ALA A 3 -9.72 -37.90 2.64
C ALA A 3 -8.85 -36.72 3.13
N ALA A 4 -8.29 -36.78 4.34
CA ALA A 4 -7.50 -35.69 4.93
C ALA A 4 -6.03 -35.64 4.46
N ARG A 5 -5.52 -36.73 3.85
CA ARG A 5 -4.15 -36.85 3.35
C ARG A 5 -3.89 -36.04 2.06
N PRO A 6 -4.74 -36.10 1.02
CA PRO A 6 -4.53 -35.32 -0.21
C PRO A 6 -4.67 -33.81 0.01
N GLU A 7 -5.51 -33.37 0.95
CA GLU A 7 -5.71 -31.95 1.25
C GLU A 7 -4.51 -31.34 1.98
N ARG A 8 -3.90 -32.06 2.94
CA ARG A 8 -2.65 -31.65 3.60
C ARG A 8 -1.46 -31.59 2.64
N LEU A 9 -1.37 -32.52 1.68
CA LEU A 9 -0.33 -32.50 0.66
C LEU A 9 -0.47 -31.30 -0.30
N ARG A 10 -1.71 -30.96 -0.70
CA ARG A 10 -2.00 -29.76 -1.51
C ARG A 10 -1.69 -28.46 -0.76
N GLN A 11 -2.03 -28.39 0.53
CA GLN A 11 -1.71 -27.23 1.38
C GLN A 11 -0.20 -27.06 1.59
N GLY A 12 0.53 -28.16 1.79
CA GLY A 12 1.99 -28.15 1.88
C GLY A 12 2.67 -27.71 0.57
N GLY A 13 2.22 -28.26 -0.56
CA GLY A 13 2.75 -27.87 -1.89
C GLY A 13 2.52 -26.39 -2.21
N LEU A 14 1.34 -25.86 -1.88
CA LEU A 14 1.05 -24.43 -2.06
C LEU A 14 1.93 -23.54 -1.18
N ALA A 15 2.18 -23.94 0.07
CA ALA A 15 3.05 -23.20 0.98
C ALA A 15 4.50 -23.16 0.49
N VAL A 16 5.03 -24.29 -0.01
CA VAL A 16 6.38 -24.34 -0.61
C VAL A 16 6.46 -23.46 -1.85
N LEU A 17 5.45 -23.49 -2.73
CA LEU A 17 5.39 -22.63 -3.90
C LEU A 17 5.41 -21.14 -3.52
N GLU A 18 4.62 -20.75 -2.50
CA GLU A 18 4.61 -19.37 -1.99
C GLU A 18 5.98 -18.96 -1.43
N ILE A 19 6.64 -19.84 -0.66
CA ILE A 19 7.99 -19.60 -0.13
C ILE A 19 9.01 -19.41 -1.26
N CYS A 20 9.00 -20.30 -2.26
CA CYS A 20 9.89 -20.20 -3.42
C CYS A 20 9.61 -18.94 -4.24
N ALA A 21 8.34 -18.57 -4.43
CA ALA A 21 7.98 -17.36 -5.15
C ALA A 21 8.47 -16.10 -4.41
N VAL A 22 8.31 -16.02 -3.08
CA VAL A 22 8.82 -14.91 -2.28
C VAL A 22 10.35 -14.84 -2.34
N ALA A 23 11.04 -15.98 -2.25
CA ALA A 23 12.50 -16.03 -2.40
C ALA A 23 12.96 -15.53 -3.77
N ALA A 24 12.31 -15.98 -4.85
CA ALA A 24 12.64 -15.56 -6.21
C ALA A 24 12.37 -14.07 -6.44
N LEU A 25 11.25 -13.53 -5.93
CA LEU A 25 10.93 -12.11 -6.02
C LEU A 25 11.91 -11.25 -5.22
N TYR A 26 12.25 -11.67 -4.00
CA TYR A 26 13.24 -11.00 -3.16
C TYR A 26 14.61 -11.00 -3.86
N TYR A 27 15.08 -12.16 -4.30
CA TYR A 27 16.37 -12.31 -4.96
C TYR A 27 16.46 -11.53 -6.27
N GLY A 28 15.46 -11.67 -7.14
CA GLY A 28 15.43 -10.99 -8.44
C GLY A 28 15.41 -9.46 -8.28
N SER A 29 14.56 -8.94 -7.39
CA SER A 29 14.49 -7.51 -7.15
C SER A 29 15.73 -6.94 -6.43
N GLY A 30 16.38 -7.74 -5.57
CA GLY A 30 17.64 -7.37 -4.93
C GLY A 30 18.78 -7.31 -5.95
N THR A 31 18.85 -8.30 -6.84
CA THR A 31 19.84 -8.33 -7.93
C THR A 31 19.67 -7.14 -8.88
N LEU A 32 18.42 -6.78 -9.23
CA LEU A 32 18.11 -5.58 -10.00
C LEU A 32 18.58 -4.29 -9.30
N GLY A 33 18.37 -4.18 -7.98
CA GLY A 33 18.86 -3.05 -7.19
C GLY A 33 20.40 -2.95 -7.19
N LEU A 34 21.09 -4.10 -7.08
CA LEU A 34 22.55 -4.16 -7.09
C LEU A 34 23.15 -3.80 -8.47
N VAL A 35 22.49 -4.15 -9.57
CA VAL A 35 22.91 -3.72 -10.91
C VAL A 35 22.87 -2.20 -11.04
N GLN A 36 21.88 -1.52 -10.41
CA GLN A 36 21.84 -0.07 -10.37
C GLN A 36 22.97 0.53 -9.50
N GLN A 37 23.37 -0.17 -8.43
CA GLN A 37 24.48 0.21 -7.56
C GLN A 37 25.83 0.23 -8.32
N LEU A 38 26.05 -0.77 -9.18
CA LEU A 38 27.32 -0.97 -9.91
C LEU A 38 27.55 0.07 -11.02
N VAL A 39 26.50 0.64 -11.61
CA VAL A 39 26.59 1.55 -12.77
C VAL A 39 26.94 2.99 -12.36
N GLY A 40 26.77 3.37 -11.09
CA GLY A 40 27.00 4.74 -10.63
C GLY A 40 27.93 4.91 -9.42
N GLY A 41 28.41 3.82 -8.80
CA GLY A 41 29.13 3.90 -7.51
C GLY A 41 28.28 4.46 -6.37
N GLN A 42 26.96 4.48 -6.53
CA GLN A 42 26.00 5.03 -5.56
C GLN A 42 25.40 3.89 -4.75
N VAL A 43 25.24 4.06 -3.44
CA VAL A 43 24.52 3.12 -2.58
C VAL A 43 23.04 3.09 -2.98
N THR A 44 22.43 1.90 -3.08
CA THR A 44 21.09 1.69 -3.63
C THR A 44 20.02 2.47 -2.84
N PRO A 45 19.45 3.55 -3.40
CA PRO A 45 18.58 4.46 -2.64
C PRO A 45 17.16 3.92 -2.42
N LEU A 46 16.83 2.78 -3.02
CA LEU A 46 15.57 2.07 -2.85
C LEU A 46 15.91 0.58 -2.79
N TRP A 47 15.42 -0.12 -1.77
CA TRP A 47 15.58 -1.58 -1.66
C TRP A 47 14.23 -2.29 -1.82
N PRO A 48 13.80 -2.60 -3.07
CA PRO A 48 12.54 -3.26 -3.32
C PRO A 48 12.30 -4.59 -2.58
N PRO A 49 13.32 -5.44 -2.31
CA PRO A 49 13.12 -6.69 -1.59
C PRO A 49 12.42 -6.54 -0.25
N THR A 50 12.72 -5.47 0.49
CA THR A 50 12.10 -5.20 1.79
C THR A 50 10.62 -4.90 1.67
N GLY A 51 10.21 -4.13 0.66
CA GLY A 51 8.78 -3.89 0.39
C GLY A 51 8.04 -5.16 -0.05
N ILE A 52 8.69 -6.01 -0.86
CA ILE A 52 8.17 -7.33 -1.23
C ILE A 52 8.01 -8.21 0.02
N ALA A 53 8.98 -8.20 0.94
CA ALA A 53 8.95 -8.96 2.18
C ALA A 53 7.76 -8.54 3.06
N VAL A 54 7.60 -7.23 3.32
CA VAL A 54 6.47 -6.70 4.12
C VAL A 54 5.14 -7.01 3.44
N ALA A 55 5.00 -6.76 2.13
CA ALA A 55 3.78 -7.07 1.39
C ALA A 55 3.44 -8.57 1.44
N SER A 56 4.44 -9.44 1.26
CA SER A 56 4.25 -10.89 1.29
C SER A 56 3.79 -11.37 2.65
N LEU A 57 4.35 -10.84 3.74
CA LEU A 57 3.92 -11.16 5.09
C LEU A 57 2.50 -10.66 5.37
N LEU A 58 2.15 -9.44 4.94
CA LEU A 58 0.80 -8.91 5.09
C LEU A 58 -0.24 -9.71 4.31
N LEU A 59 0.11 -10.21 3.12
CA LEU A 59 -0.81 -10.96 2.25
C LEU A 59 -0.90 -12.45 2.54
N ARG A 60 0.21 -13.07 2.99
CA ARG A 60 0.33 -14.53 3.14
C ARG A 60 0.57 -14.97 4.58
N GLY A 61 0.82 -14.04 5.51
CA GLY A 61 1.12 -14.31 6.90
C GLY A 61 2.56 -14.78 7.13
N LEU A 62 2.87 -15.17 8.38
CA LEU A 62 4.24 -15.54 8.77
C LEU A 62 4.82 -16.73 8.00
N ARG A 63 4.00 -17.63 7.44
CA ARG A 63 4.47 -18.84 6.75
C ARG A 63 5.47 -18.60 5.61
N VAL A 64 5.52 -17.40 5.03
CA VAL A 64 6.44 -17.07 3.93
C VAL A 64 7.79 -16.51 4.40
N TRP A 65 8.01 -16.32 5.71
CA TRP A 65 9.29 -15.82 6.24
C TRP A 65 10.53 -16.62 5.78
N PRO A 66 10.48 -17.96 5.59
CA PRO A 66 11.65 -18.69 5.08
C PRO A 66 12.05 -18.27 3.67
N GLY A 67 11.08 -17.82 2.85
CA GLY A 67 11.34 -17.31 1.51
C GLY A 67 12.11 -15.99 1.55
N ILE A 68 11.81 -15.12 2.52
CA ILE A 68 12.55 -13.87 2.75
C ILE A 68 13.98 -14.19 3.15
N ALA A 69 14.18 -15.09 4.12
CA ALA A 69 15.51 -15.50 4.57
C ALA A 69 16.34 -16.12 3.43
N LEU A 70 15.74 -17.01 2.64
CA LEU A 70 16.39 -17.64 1.49
C LEU A 70 16.77 -16.60 0.42
N GLY A 71 15.84 -15.70 0.07
CA GLY A 71 16.12 -14.62 -0.87
C GLY A 71 17.24 -13.70 -0.38
N ALA A 72 17.20 -13.29 0.88
CA ALA A 72 18.24 -12.47 1.50
C ALA A 72 19.59 -13.18 1.50
N PHE A 73 19.62 -14.48 1.80
CA PHE A 73 20.86 -15.26 1.78
C PHE A 73 21.45 -15.33 0.37
N LEU A 74 20.64 -15.64 -0.64
CA LEU A 74 21.10 -15.72 -2.02
C LEU A 74 21.62 -14.38 -2.56
N VAL A 75 21.03 -13.26 -2.14
CA VAL A 75 21.52 -11.92 -2.50
C VAL A 75 22.84 -11.59 -1.81
N ASN A 76 22.99 -11.93 -0.52
CA ASN A 76 24.12 -11.47 0.29
C ASN A 76 25.33 -12.42 0.26
N VAL A 77 25.14 -13.71 -0.02
CA VAL A 77 26.25 -14.69 0.00
C VAL A 77 27.40 -14.36 -0.97
N PRO A 78 27.18 -13.79 -2.18
CA PRO A 78 28.28 -13.43 -3.08
C PRO A 78 28.98 -12.13 -2.68
N LEU A 79 28.37 -11.33 -1.80
CA LEU A 79 28.77 -9.95 -1.49
C LEU A 79 29.39 -9.80 -0.10
N GLY A 80 28.98 -10.66 0.84
CA GLY A 80 29.33 -10.47 2.24
C GLY A 80 30.80 -10.78 2.54
N PRO A 81 31.40 -10.07 3.52
CA PRO A 81 32.82 -10.19 3.83
C PRO A 81 33.17 -11.53 4.51
N SER A 82 32.19 -12.20 5.12
CA SER A 82 32.34 -13.51 5.74
C SER A 82 30.99 -14.19 5.93
N ILE A 83 30.96 -15.52 6.05
CA ILE A 83 29.71 -16.27 6.28
C ILE A 83 28.99 -15.83 7.56
N PRO A 84 29.65 -15.61 8.73
CA PRO A 84 28.96 -15.10 9.92
C PRO A 84 28.30 -13.73 9.69
N ALA A 85 28.98 -12.81 8.98
CA ALA A 85 28.41 -11.50 8.66
C ALA A 85 27.19 -11.63 7.74
N VAL A 86 27.27 -12.49 6.70
CA VAL A 86 26.12 -12.79 5.81
C VAL A 86 24.94 -13.31 6.61
N LEU A 87 25.16 -14.29 7.51
CA LEU A 87 24.08 -14.86 8.31
C LEU A 87 23.45 -13.82 9.25
N ALA A 88 24.24 -12.92 9.83
CA ALA A 88 23.73 -11.82 10.64
C ALA A 88 22.90 -10.83 9.80
N ILE A 89 23.37 -10.45 8.60
CA ILE A 89 22.61 -9.60 7.67
C ILE A 89 21.29 -10.26 7.27
N VAL A 90 21.31 -11.57 6.94
CA VAL A 90 20.10 -12.34 6.60
C VAL A 90 19.12 -12.35 7.77
N LEU A 91 19.61 -12.53 8.99
CA LEU A 91 18.79 -12.46 10.20
C LEU A 91 18.14 -11.09 10.33
N GLY A 92 18.90 -9.99 10.20
CA GLY A 92 18.38 -8.63 10.26
C GLY A 92 17.32 -8.34 9.19
N ASN A 93 17.63 -8.66 7.93
CA ASN A 93 16.75 -8.47 6.77
C ASN A 93 15.48 -9.33 6.82
N THR A 94 15.48 -10.41 7.60
CA THR A 94 14.30 -11.26 7.82
C THR A 94 13.50 -10.78 9.03
N LEU A 95 14.16 -10.45 10.14
CA LEU A 95 13.51 -10.01 11.36
C LEU A 95 12.83 -8.65 11.19
N ALA A 96 13.43 -7.70 10.49
CA ALA A 96 12.86 -6.38 10.25
C ALA A 96 11.43 -6.44 9.67
N PRO A 97 11.17 -7.07 8.50
CA PRO A 97 9.82 -7.16 7.95
C PRO A 97 8.88 -8.04 8.79
N VAL A 98 9.40 -9.05 9.51
CA VAL A 98 8.59 -9.86 10.46
C VAL A 98 8.11 -9.02 11.64
N CYS A 99 8.98 -8.18 12.20
CA CYS A 99 8.64 -7.22 13.25
C CYS A 99 7.67 -6.16 12.75
N SER A 100 7.88 -5.60 11.56
CA SER A 100 6.92 -4.70 10.89
C SER A 100 5.54 -5.35 10.79
N TYR A 101 5.47 -6.58 10.28
CA TYR A 101 4.22 -7.34 10.18
C TYR A 101 3.56 -7.53 11.56
N ALA A 102 4.34 -7.90 12.59
CA ALA A 102 3.82 -8.10 13.94
C ALA A 102 3.27 -6.81 14.55
N LEU A 103 3.97 -5.68 14.39
CA LEU A 103 3.54 -4.37 14.86
C LEU A 103 2.26 -3.90 14.15
N LEU A 104 2.21 -3.99 12.82
CA LEU A 104 1.03 -3.64 12.03
C LEU A 104 -0.19 -4.49 12.42
N ARG A 105 0.00 -5.80 12.63
CA ARG A 105 -1.10 -6.68 13.02
C ARG A 105 -1.68 -6.31 14.39
N ARG A 106 -0.85 -5.85 15.33
CA ARG A 106 -1.29 -5.42 16.68
C ARG A 106 -2.19 -4.18 16.63
N THR A 107 -2.07 -3.34 15.61
CA THR A 107 -2.91 -2.14 15.46
C THR A 107 -4.21 -2.40 14.68
N GLY A 108 -4.49 -3.65 14.30
CA GLY A 108 -5.65 -3.98 13.45
C GLY A 108 -5.51 -3.49 12.00
N PHE A 109 -4.28 -3.45 11.49
CA PHE A 109 -3.97 -2.96 10.14
C PHE A 109 -4.76 -3.68 9.04
N ARG A 110 -5.30 -2.91 8.11
CA ARG A 110 -6.03 -3.39 6.92
C ARG A 110 -5.20 -3.22 5.66
N THR A 111 -5.08 -4.30 4.87
CA THR A 111 -4.26 -4.32 3.64
C THR A 111 -4.84 -3.49 2.50
N GLU A 112 -6.11 -3.10 2.62
CA GLU A 112 -6.80 -2.19 1.71
C GLU A 112 -6.25 -0.78 1.77
N LEU A 113 -5.56 -0.41 2.87
CA LEU A 113 -4.96 0.91 3.10
C LEU A 113 -5.98 2.05 2.85
N ASP A 114 -7.24 1.80 3.23
CA ASP A 114 -8.36 2.70 3.00
C ASP A 114 -8.65 3.65 4.17
N ARG A 115 -7.91 3.50 5.28
CA ARG A 115 -7.97 4.37 6.46
C ARG A 115 -6.64 5.08 6.66
N LEU A 116 -6.70 6.30 7.18
CA LEU A 116 -5.51 7.07 7.56
C LEU A 116 -4.65 6.32 8.59
N GLN A 117 -5.29 5.60 9.52
CA GLN A 117 -4.60 4.78 10.51
C GLN A 117 -3.73 3.71 9.87
N ASP A 118 -4.19 3.07 8.80
CA ASP A 118 -3.42 2.02 8.10
C ASP A 118 -2.23 2.65 7.38
N ALA A 119 -2.43 3.77 6.66
CA ALA A 119 -1.33 4.50 6.04
C ALA A 119 -0.26 4.92 7.07
N MET A 120 -0.66 5.54 8.18
CA MET A 120 0.26 5.92 9.26
C MET A 120 0.95 4.69 9.88
N GLY A 121 0.23 3.58 10.07
CA GLY A 121 0.79 2.34 10.55
C GLY A 121 1.91 1.84 9.64
N LEU A 122 1.65 1.78 8.32
CA LEU A 122 2.65 1.36 7.34
C LEU A 122 3.87 2.29 7.35
N ILE A 123 3.66 3.61 7.46
CA ILE A 123 4.74 4.58 7.50
C ILE A 123 5.58 4.43 8.75
N PHE A 124 4.98 4.61 9.93
CA PHE A 124 5.74 4.70 11.18
C PHE A 124 6.17 3.33 11.71
N LEU A 125 5.27 2.34 11.71
CA LEU A 125 5.57 1.02 12.26
C LEU A 125 6.22 0.11 11.22
N GLY A 126 5.69 0.13 10.00
CA GLY A 126 6.15 -0.73 8.90
C GLY A 126 7.53 -0.33 8.38
N ALA A 127 7.65 0.92 7.92
CA ALA A 127 8.84 1.44 7.26
C ALA A 127 9.85 2.04 8.25
N LEU A 128 9.48 3.08 9.00
CA LEU A 128 10.45 3.83 9.80
C LEU A 128 10.97 3.04 11.00
N THR A 129 10.09 2.38 11.76
CA THR A 129 10.48 1.65 12.98
C THR A 129 11.03 0.27 12.68
N GLY A 130 10.32 -0.53 11.88
CA GLY A 130 10.73 -1.91 11.62
C GLY A 130 12.10 -2.03 10.94
N MET A 131 12.44 -1.10 10.05
CA MET A 131 13.71 -1.10 9.30
C MET A 131 14.91 -0.63 10.13
N LEU A 132 14.70 -0.12 11.36
CA LEU A 132 15.81 0.09 12.29
C LEU A 132 16.54 -1.22 12.61
N ILE A 133 15.81 -2.34 12.60
CA ILE A 133 16.37 -3.67 12.89
C ILE A 133 17.36 -4.08 11.80
N SER A 134 16.98 -4.01 10.52
CA SER A 134 17.83 -4.42 9.40
C SER A 134 19.06 -3.53 9.30
N ALA A 135 18.88 -2.21 9.38
CA ALA A 135 20.00 -1.26 9.32
C ALA A 135 21.01 -1.45 10.47
N THR A 136 20.52 -1.66 11.70
CA THR A 136 21.38 -1.86 12.88
C THR A 136 22.11 -3.19 12.84
N VAL A 137 21.39 -4.29 12.53
CA VAL A 137 22.00 -5.62 12.45
C VAL A 137 22.97 -5.72 11.27
N GLY A 138 22.61 -5.18 10.10
CA GLY A 138 23.44 -5.21 8.90
C GLY A 138 24.71 -4.39 9.06
N SER A 139 24.60 -3.13 9.47
CA SER A 139 25.76 -2.25 9.69
C SER A 139 26.62 -2.75 10.85
N GLY A 140 26.01 -3.26 11.92
CA GLY A 140 26.70 -3.89 13.03
C GLY A 140 27.48 -5.14 12.61
N ALA A 141 26.90 -6.00 11.76
CA ALA A 141 27.58 -7.18 11.23
C ALA A 141 28.81 -6.80 10.39
N LEU A 142 28.69 -5.76 9.56
CA LEU A 142 29.83 -5.26 8.77
C LEU A 142 30.93 -4.69 9.67
N ALA A 143 30.58 -3.87 10.67
CA ALA A 143 31.53 -3.31 11.62
C ALA A 143 32.25 -4.41 12.43
N LEU A 144 31.52 -5.39 12.95
CA LEU A 144 32.08 -6.51 13.70
C LEU A 144 32.97 -7.42 12.84
N SER A 145 32.73 -7.47 11.53
CA SER A 145 33.58 -8.22 10.59
C SER A 145 34.86 -7.48 10.19
N GLY A 146 35.03 -6.22 10.60
CA GLY A 146 36.14 -5.36 10.17
C GLY A 146 36.02 -4.82 8.74
N ALA A 147 34.89 -5.10 8.07
CA ALA A 147 34.62 -4.63 6.70
C ALA A 147 34.15 -3.17 6.64
N LEU A 148 33.82 -2.56 7.78
CA LEU A 148 33.34 -1.19 7.90
C LEU A 148 34.08 -0.46 9.00
N SER A 149 34.64 0.71 8.70
CA SER A 149 35.29 1.54 9.70
C SER A 149 34.27 2.22 10.63
N ALA A 150 34.73 2.70 11.80
CA ALA A 150 33.85 3.39 12.75
C ALA A 150 33.25 4.70 12.18
N GLU A 151 33.99 5.38 11.29
CA GLU A 151 33.54 6.62 10.65
C GLU A 151 32.45 6.37 9.60
N GLU A 152 32.49 5.23 8.92
CA GLU A 152 31.54 4.86 7.87
C GLU A 152 30.26 4.20 8.42
N PHE A 153 30.20 3.92 9.72
CA PHE A 153 29.06 3.25 10.36
C PHE A 153 27.75 4.03 10.18
N TRP A 154 27.73 5.30 10.58
CA TRP A 154 26.51 6.11 10.54
C TRP A 154 26.04 6.45 9.12
N PRO A 155 26.92 6.81 8.17
CA PRO A 155 26.54 6.93 6.77
C PRO A 155 25.91 5.63 6.24
N THR A 156 26.58 4.49 6.42
CA THR A 156 26.11 3.18 5.93
C THR A 156 24.77 2.80 6.55
N TRP A 157 24.63 2.96 7.87
CA TRP A 157 23.39 2.71 8.59
C TRP A 157 22.25 3.57 8.06
N SER A 158 22.50 4.84 7.81
CA SER A 158 21.49 5.79 7.32
C SER A 158 21.04 5.42 5.91
N VAL A 159 21.97 5.02 5.04
CA VAL A 159 21.57 4.59 3.68
C VAL A 159 20.79 3.29 3.71
N TRP A 160 21.23 2.34 4.52
CA TRP A 160 20.56 1.06 4.67
C TRP A 160 19.13 1.24 5.16
N TRP A 161 18.96 2.02 6.22
CA TRP A 161 17.65 2.32 6.81
C TRP A 161 16.74 3.03 5.81
N THR A 162 17.23 4.07 5.13
CA THR A 162 16.43 4.82 4.16
C THR A 162 16.04 3.96 2.95
N GLY A 163 16.97 3.18 2.40
CA GLY A 163 16.71 2.26 1.28
C GLY A 163 15.64 1.22 1.61
N ASP A 164 15.72 0.60 2.79
CA ASP A 164 14.73 -0.34 3.30
C ASP A 164 13.37 0.32 3.54
N ALA A 165 13.36 1.49 4.19
CA ALA A 165 12.14 2.25 4.46
C ALA A 165 11.44 2.65 3.15
N MET A 166 12.19 3.15 2.15
CA MET A 166 11.64 3.46 0.83
C MET A 166 11.14 2.20 0.12
N GLY A 167 11.83 1.07 0.28
CA GLY A 167 11.34 -0.24 -0.16
C GLY A 167 9.92 -0.51 0.35
N VAL A 168 9.72 -0.32 1.65
CA VAL A 168 8.39 -0.48 2.26
C VAL A 168 7.39 0.55 1.73
N LEU A 169 7.73 1.84 1.74
CA LEU A 169 6.79 2.93 1.42
C LEU A 169 6.38 2.98 -0.05
N VAL A 170 7.27 2.59 -0.95
CA VAL A 170 7.05 2.70 -2.40
C VAL A 170 6.51 1.38 -2.96
N VAL A 171 7.08 0.23 -2.56
CA VAL A 171 6.77 -1.07 -3.18
C VAL A 171 5.60 -1.77 -2.50
N THR A 172 5.50 -1.73 -1.16
CA THR A 172 4.42 -2.43 -0.43
C THR A 172 3.03 -2.00 -0.90
N PRO A 173 2.69 -0.70 -0.98
CA PRO A 173 1.35 -0.26 -1.35
C PRO A 173 0.96 -0.70 -2.76
N VAL A 174 1.91 -0.66 -3.71
CA VAL A 174 1.68 -1.12 -5.08
C VAL A 174 1.32 -2.60 -5.11
N LEU A 175 2.04 -3.45 -4.37
CA LEU A 175 1.74 -4.88 -4.29
C LEU A 175 0.39 -5.16 -3.63
N LEU A 176 0.03 -4.40 -2.59
CA LEU A 176 -1.28 -4.50 -1.94
C LEU A 176 -2.43 -4.09 -2.87
N VAL A 177 -2.23 -3.03 -3.68
CA VAL A 177 -3.17 -2.61 -4.72
C VAL A 177 -3.32 -3.69 -5.78
N LEU A 178 -2.22 -4.22 -6.31
CA LEU A 178 -2.25 -5.24 -7.38
C LEU A 178 -3.03 -6.49 -6.96
N ARG A 179 -2.98 -6.85 -5.67
CA ARG A 179 -3.77 -7.98 -5.13
C ARG A 179 -5.29 -7.76 -5.21
N HIS A 180 -5.74 -6.51 -5.11
CA HIS A 180 -7.15 -6.12 -5.12
C HIS A 180 -7.58 -5.51 -6.45
N ALA A 181 -6.65 -5.31 -7.38
CA ALA A 181 -6.91 -4.78 -8.70
C ALA A 181 -7.89 -5.68 -9.44
N ARG A 182 -9.05 -5.11 -9.81
CA ARG A 182 -10.04 -5.77 -10.65
C ARG A 182 -10.24 -4.94 -11.89
N TRP A 183 -10.35 -5.60 -13.03
CA TRP A 183 -10.70 -4.93 -14.27
C TRP A 183 -12.06 -4.24 -14.08
N PRO A 184 -12.16 -2.93 -14.33
CA PRO A 184 -13.42 -2.22 -14.13
C PRO A 184 -14.37 -2.57 -15.28
N LYS A 185 -15.07 -3.69 -15.16
CA LYS A 185 -16.12 -4.12 -16.10
C LYS A 185 -17.24 -3.08 -16.07
N GLY A 186 -17.51 -2.44 -17.22
CA GLY A 186 -18.53 -1.39 -17.34
C GLY A 186 -18.06 0.01 -16.93
N ALA A 187 -16.75 0.27 -16.80
CA ALA A 187 -16.28 1.64 -16.65
C ALA A 187 -16.65 2.49 -17.88
N ARG A 188 -17.16 3.70 -17.60
CA ARG A 188 -17.44 4.69 -18.64
C ARG A 188 -16.14 5.08 -19.38
N PRO A 189 -16.17 5.33 -20.70
CA PRO A 189 -14.98 5.58 -21.52
C PRO A 189 -14.07 6.69 -20.99
N TYR A 190 -14.63 7.75 -20.39
CA TYR A 190 -13.82 8.85 -19.83
C TYR A 190 -12.88 8.40 -18.70
N ARG A 191 -13.20 7.33 -17.94
CA ARG A 191 -12.31 6.83 -16.88
C ARG A 191 -11.06 6.19 -17.45
N TRP A 192 -11.16 5.59 -18.63
CA TRP A 192 -10.00 5.08 -19.36
C TRP A 192 -9.15 6.23 -19.90
N ALA A 193 -9.77 7.27 -20.45
CA ALA A 193 -9.07 8.47 -20.91
C ALA A 193 -8.30 9.15 -19.77
N GLU A 194 -8.91 9.30 -18.59
CA GLU A 194 -8.24 9.84 -17.40
C GLU A 194 -7.07 8.96 -16.93
N GLY A 195 -7.20 7.63 -17.03
CA GLY A 195 -6.14 6.70 -16.66
C GLY A 195 -4.95 6.80 -17.61
N VAL A 196 -5.22 6.86 -18.92
CA VAL A 196 -4.19 7.09 -19.95
C VAL A 196 -3.54 8.46 -19.76
N LEU A 197 -4.32 9.50 -19.48
CA LEU A 197 -3.80 10.84 -19.21
C LEU A 197 -2.91 10.85 -17.96
N LEU A 198 -3.28 10.12 -16.91
CA LEU A 198 -2.46 10.00 -15.70
C LEU A 198 -1.13 9.31 -16.00
N VAL A 199 -1.15 8.20 -16.73
CA VAL A 199 0.07 7.51 -17.14
C VAL A 199 0.94 8.41 -18.00
N ALA A 200 0.37 9.06 -19.01
CA ALA A 200 1.08 9.98 -19.89
C ALA A 200 1.69 11.16 -19.12
N ALA A 201 0.93 11.78 -18.21
CA ALA A 201 1.42 12.87 -17.36
C ALA A 201 2.55 12.40 -16.42
N THR A 202 2.44 11.19 -15.86
CA THR A 202 3.48 10.61 -15.00
C THR A 202 4.77 10.36 -15.76
N LEU A 203 4.68 9.79 -16.97
CA LEU A 203 5.85 9.58 -17.83
C LEU A 203 6.45 10.91 -18.30
N CYS A 204 5.61 11.90 -18.61
CA CYS A 204 6.06 13.25 -18.99
C CYS A 204 6.82 13.93 -17.84
N VAL A 205 6.25 13.97 -16.64
CA VAL A 205 6.91 14.53 -15.45
C VAL A 205 8.21 13.79 -15.16
N GLY A 206 8.20 12.45 -15.19
CA GLY A 206 9.40 11.66 -15.00
C GLY A 206 10.51 11.92 -16.03
N PHE A 207 10.15 12.12 -17.30
CA PHE A 207 11.11 12.51 -18.33
C PHE A 207 11.66 13.92 -18.11
N LEU A 208 10.82 14.87 -17.71
CA LEU A 208 11.24 16.22 -17.34
C LEU A 208 12.18 16.22 -16.14
N GLU A 209 11.99 15.34 -15.15
CA GLU A 209 12.89 15.17 -14.01
C GLU A 209 14.29 14.70 -14.42
N THR A 210 14.40 13.91 -15.48
CA THR A 210 15.70 13.51 -16.04
C THR A 210 16.35 14.59 -16.92
N SER A 211 15.62 15.66 -17.24
CA SER A 211 16.14 16.81 -18.00
C SER A 211 16.91 17.76 -17.08
N SER A 212 17.64 18.72 -17.63
CA SER A 212 18.48 19.67 -16.86
C SER A 212 17.71 20.64 -15.95
N THR A 213 16.37 20.62 -15.98
CA THR A 213 15.52 21.53 -15.19
C THR A 213 15.05 20.86 -13.89
N PRO A 214 15.21 21.50 -12.72
CA PRO A 214 14.90 20.90 -11.43
C PRO A 214 13.39 20.91 -11.11
N LEU A 215 12.59 20.16 -11.87
CA LEU A 215 11.12 20.16 -11.79
C LEU A 215 10.51 19.00 -10.98
N MET A 216 11.27 18.40 -10.07
CA MET A 216 10.81 17.30 -9.20
C MET A 216 9.50 17.59 -8.46
N PHE A 217 9.24 18.85 -8.12
CA PHE A 217 8.04 19.22 -7.39
C PHE A 217 6.74 19.06 -8.22
N LEU A 218 6.84 18.93 -9.55
CA LEU A 218 5.69 18.62 -10.41
C LEU A 218 5.09 17.22 -10.14
N GLY A 219 5.86 16.33 -9.51
CA GLY A 219 5.34 15.06 -9.03
C GLY A 219 4.21 15.23 -8.01
N PHE A 220 4.24 16.25 -7.14
CA PHE A 220 3.24 16.40 -6.07
C PHE A 220 1.83 16.73 -6.58
N PRO A 221 1.61 17.73 -7.46
CA PRO A 221 0.30 17.96 -8.07
C PRO A 221 -0.26 16.70 -8.75
N LEU A 222 0.61 15.95 -9.44
CA LEU A 222 0.25 14.72 -10.12
C LEU A 222 -0.17 13.62 -9.13
N LEU A 223 0.59 13.43 -8.04
CA LEU A 223 0.26 12.48 -6.97
C LEU A 223 -1.07 12.82 -6.30
N ILE A 224 -1.31 14.12 -6.04
CA ILE A 224 -2.57 14.60 -5.49
C ILE A 224 -3.71 14.29 -6.46
N TRP A 225 -3.57 14.62 -7.75
CA TRP A 225 -4.59 14.30 -8.74
C TRP A 225 -4.85 12.79 -8.86
N ALA A 226 -3.80 11.98 -8.86
CA ALA A 226 -3.89 10.52 -8.86
C ALA A 226 -4.67 10.00 -7.64
N ALA A 227 -4.38 10.53 -6.44
CA ALA A 227 -5.06 10.17 -5.21
C ALA A 227 -6.54 10.58 -5.23
N PHE A 228 -6.88 11.78 -5.71
CA PHE A 228 -8.27 12.22 -5.82
C PHE A 228 -9.07 11.35 -6.79
N ARG A 229 -8.47 10.95 -7.91
CA ARG A 229 -9.20 10.30 -9.00
C ARG A 229 -9.20 8.78 -8.94
N PHE A 230 -8.06 8.20 -8.58
CA PHE A 230 -7.79 6.77 -8.59
C PHE A 230 -7.42 6.22 -7.21
N GLN A 231 -7.50 7.05 -6.16
CA GLN A 231 -7.23 6.65 -4.78
C GLN A 231 -5.83 6.05 -4.66
N LEU A 232 -5.66 5.06 -3.77
CA LEU A 232 -4.38 4.41 -3.56
C LEU A 232 -3.83 3.75 -4.83
N ALA A 233 -4.70 3.24 -5.70
CA ALA A 233 -4.27 2.52 -6.89
C ALA A 233 -3.49 3.40 -7.86
N GLY A 234 -3.96 4.63 -8.12
CA GLY A 234 -3.22 5.59 -8.93
C GLY A 234 -2.06 6.23 -8.18
N ALA A 235 -2.28 6.64 -6.92
CA ALA A 235 -1.28 7.35 -6.14
C ALA A 235 -0.01 6.51 -5.88
N ALA A 236 -0.16 5.23 -5.53
CA ALA A 236 0.98 4.34 -5.28
C ALA A 236 1.80 4.06 -6.54
N LEU A 237 1.14 3.79 -7.67
CA LEU A 237 1.82 3.60 -8.96
C LEU A 237 2.53 4.86 -9.44
N CYS A 238 1.90 6.02 -9.25
CA CYS A 238 2.48 7.31 -9.57
C CYS A 238 3.71 7.59 -8.68
N ALA A 239 3.63 7.31 -7.37
CA ALA A 239 4.75 7.48 -6.44
C ALA A 239 5.92 6.57 -6.79
N LEU A 240 5.65 5.29 -7.11
CA LEU A 240 6.66 4.36 -7.59
C LEU A 240 7.33 4.86 -8.89
N SER A 241 6.54 5.34 -9.84
CA SER A 241 7.06 5.82 -11.13
C SER A 241 7.95 7.04 -10.94
N VAL A 242 7.46 8.07 -10.25
CA VAL A 242 8.21 9.30 -9.95
C VAL A 242 9.48 9.00 -9.15
N SER A 243 9.41 8.13 -8.14
CA SER A 243 10.61 7.70 -7.41
C SER A 243 11.61 6.98 -8.31
N THR A 244 11.13 6.14 -9.23
CA THR A 244 12.00 5.44 -10.19
C THR A 244 12.71 6.41 -11.13
N PHE A 245 12.01 7.43 -11.65
CA PHE A 245 12.63 8.46 -12.48
C PHE A 245 13.66 9.29 -11.71
N ALA A 246 13.36 9.67 -10.47
CA ALA A 246 14.33 10.36 -9.61
C ALA A 246 15.59 9.50 -9.35
N ILE A 247 15.43 8.19 -9.11
CA ILE A 247 16.57 7.26 -8.96
C ILE A 247 17.39 7.19 -10.25
N ILE A 248 16.74 7.12 -11.42
CA ILE A 248 17.43 7.11 -12.72
C ILE A 248 18.18 8.44 -12.95
N ALA A 249 17.57 9.57 -12.61
CA ALA A 249 18.18 10.88 -12.74
C ALA A 249 19.42 11.03 -11.83
N ALA A 250 19.32 10.55 -10.58
CA ALA A 250 20.43 10.53 -9.62
C ALA A 250 21.57 9.63 -10.09
N ALA A 251 21.27 8.43 -10.58
CA ALA A 251 22.26 7.48 -11.07
C ALA A 251 23.02 8.00 -12.29
N ARG A 252 22.37 8.80 -13.15
CA ARG A 252 23.00 9.44 -14.32
C ARG A 252 23.70 10.76 -13.99
N GLY A 253 23.60 11.26 -12.76
CA GLY A 253 24.07 12.60 -12.39
C GLY A 253 23.41 13.70 -13.22
N SER A 254 22.14 13.50 -13.60
CA SER A 254 21.38 14.40 -14.47
C SER A 254 20.33 15.20 -13.70
N GLY A 255 19.91 16.32 -14.30
CA GLY A 255 18.85 17.18 -13.75
C GLY A 255 19.21 17.73 -12.38
N PRO A 256 18.32 17.64 -11.37
CA PRO A 256 18.53 18.20 -10.04
C PRO A 256 19.67 17.55 -9.23
N PHE A 257 20.28 16.48 -9.74
CA PHE A 257 21.42 15.79 -9.12
C PHE A 257 22.77 16.11 -9.78
N ALA A 258 22.76 16.92 -10.84
CA ALA A 258 23.97 17.25 -11.59
C ALA A 258 24.90 18.18 -10.78
N GLY A 259 26.18 17.83 -10.69
CA GLY A 259 27.21 18.67 -10.06
C GLY A 259 27.23 18.65 -8.52
N HIS A 260 26.45 17.79 -7.88
CA HIS A 260 26.44 17.59 -6.43
C HIS A 260 27.25 16.37 -5.99
N ASP A 261 27.66 16.35 -4.72
CA ASP A 261 28.32 15.20 -4.13
C ASP A 261 27.33 14.06 -3.83
N LEU A 262 27.87 12.86 -3.56
CA LEU A 262 27.06 11.65 -3.33
C LEU A 262 26.10 11.82 -2.14
N LEU A 263 26.58 12.47 -1.07
CA LEU A 263 25.81 12.68 0.14
C LEU A 263 24.60 13.59 -0.12
N THR A 264 24.79 14.73 -0.79
CA THR A 264 23.70 15.66 -1.13
C THR A 264 22.70 15.01 -2.08
N ASN A 265 23.16 14.25 -3.07
CA ASN A 265 22.29 13.53 -3.99
C ASN A 265 21.42 12.50 -3.26
N MET A 266 22.03 11.77 -2.32
CA MET A 266 21.31 10.80 -1.51
C MET A 266 20.28 11.46 -0.60
N ILE A 267 20.66 12.52 0.13
CA ILE A 267 19.73 13.24 1.02
C ILE A 267 18.55 13.79 0.21
N THR A 268 18.83 14.43 -0.94
CA THR A 268 17.80 14.99 -1.83
C THR A 268 16.87 13.89 -2.34
N LEU A 269 17.41 12.77 -2.81
CA LEU A 269 16.62 11.66 -3.34
C LEU A 269 15.76 11.00 -2.25
N GLN A 270 16.29 10.81 -1.05
CA GLN A 270 15.54 10.22 0.07
C GLN A 270 14.46 11.18 0.58
N ALA A 271 14.76 12.47 0.70
CA ALA A 271 13.78 13.48 1.08
C ALA A 271 12.63 13.54 0.06
N PHE A 272 12.96 13.46 -1.23
CA PHE A 272 11.97 13.42 -2.30
C PHE A 272 11.10 12.17 -2.26
N ASN A 273 11.71 10.97 -2.24
CA ASN A 273 10.99 9.69 -2.23
C ASN A 273 10.13 9.52 -0.96
N GLY A 274 10.65 9.96 0.19
CA GLY A 274 9.92 9.94 1.46
C GLY A 274 8.72 10.88 1.42
N SER A 275 8.91 12.12 0.98
CA SER A 275 7.84 13.12 0.89
C SER A 275 6.77 12.76 -0.14
N SER A 276 7.17 12.24 -1.30
CA SER A 276 6.27 11.81 -2.37
C SER A 276 5.43 10.61 -1.92
N SER A 277 6.05 9.61 -1.30
CA SER A 277 5.36 8.43 -0.77
C SER A 277 4.41 8.80 0.37
N LEU A 278 4.85 9.65 1.30
CA LEU A 278 4.03 10.14 2.40
C LEU A 278 2.80 10.89 1.88
N THR A 279 2.99 11.79 0.91
CA THR A 279 1.91 12.54 0.27
C THR A 279 0.94 11.61 -0.43
N ALA A 280 1.47 10.68 -1.24
CA ALA A 280 0.65 9.71 -1.97
C ALA A 280 -0.22 8.88 -1.02
N LEU A 281 0.38 8.33 0.05
CA LEU A 281 -0.31 7.46 1.00
C LEU A 281 -1.32 8.23 1.85
N LEU A 282 -0.94 9.37 2.43
CA LEU A 282 -1.83 10.13 3.30
C LEU A 282 -2.99 10.75 2.53
N VAL A 283 -2.74 11.35 1.36
CA VAL A 283 -3.79 11.94 0.53
C VAL A 283 -4.70 10.85 0.00
N ALA A 284 -4.16 9.74 -0.51
CA ALA A 284 -4.98 8.63 -0.99
C ALA A 284 -5.83 7.99 0.11
N ALA A 285 -5.26 7.74 1.28
CA ALA A 285 -5.99 7.17 2.41
C ALA A 285 -7.10 8.13 2.89
N THR A 286 -6.79 9.43 2.99
CA THR A 286 -7.79 10.45 3.40
C THR A 286 -8.93 10.57 2.39
N VAL A 287 -8.62 10.62 1.09
CA VAL A 287 -9.64 10.65 0.03
C VAL A 287 -10.46 9.36 0.05
N THR A 288 -9.83 8.21 0.26
CA THR A 288 -10.51 6.91 0.29
C THR A 288 -11.47 6.81 1.47
N GLN A 289 -10.99 7.14 2.66
CA GLN A 289 -11.78 7.19 3.88
C GLN A 289 -12.98 8.15 3.72
N ARG A 290 -12.73 9.39 3.23
CA ARG A 290 -13.80 10.37 2.98
C ARG A 290 -14.86 9.84 2.02
N ASN A 291 -14.44 9.23 0.90
CA ASN A 291 -15.37 8.70 -0.10
C ASN A 291 -16.18 7.51 0.45
N GLN A 292 -15.61 6.69 1.31
CA GLN A 292 -16.33 5.59 1.97
C GLN A 292 -17.36 6.12 2.97
N THR A 293 -16.96 7.02 3.87
CA THR A 293 -17.87 7.65 4.83
C THR A 293 -19.05 8.35 4.14
N GLN A 294 -18.80 9.08 3.05
CA GLN A 294 -19.88 9.70 2.26
C GLN A 294 -20.85 8.67 1.66
N LYS A 295 -20.35 7.53 1.17
CA LYS A 295 -21.20 6.45 0.65
C LYS A 295 -22.04 5.79 1.75
N GLU A 296 -21.45 5.61 2.94
CA GLU A 296 -22.14 5.07 4.11
C GLU A 296 -23.26 6.00 4.57
N ILE A 297 -22.98 7.30 4.71
CA ILE A 297 -24.00 8.31 5.04
C ILE A 297 -25.12 8.30 4.01
N ALA A 298 -24.79 8.33 2.71
CA ALA A 298 -25.79 8.32 1.66
C ALA A 298 -26.63 7.02 1.66
N ARG A 299 -26.04 5.88 2.04
CA ARG A 299 -26.75 4.61 2.17
C ARG A 299 -27.68 4.62 3.38
N ALA A 300 -27.22 5.12 4.53
CA ALA A 300 -28.04 5.26 5.73
C ALA A 300 -29.25 6.19 5.49
N CYS A 301 -29.03 7.34 4.83
CA CYS A 301 -30.12 8.25 4.45
C CYS A 301 -31.15 7.58 3.52
N ARG A 302 -30.71 6.80 2.52
CA ARG A 302 -31.61 6.05 1.64
C ARG A 302 -32.43 5.01 2.40
N LEU A 303 -31.80 4.25 3.28
CA LEU A 303 -32.48 3.25 4.10
C LEU A 303 -33.51 3.88 5.04
N LEU A 304 -33.18 5.01 5.67
CA LEU A 304 -34.11 5.78 6.50
C LEU A 304 -35.30 6.30 5.68
N ALA A 305 -35.05 6.86 4.49
CA ALA A 305 -36.10 7.33 3.60
C ALA A 305 -37.04 6.19 3.16
N GLU A 306 -36.49 5.01 2.85
CA GLU A 306 -37.28 3.82 2.51
C GLU A 306 -38.12 3.31 3.69
N MET A 307 -37.58 3.31 4.91
CA MET A 307 -38.33 2.92 6.11
C MET A 307 -39.46 3.90 6.43
N VAL A 308 -39.21 5.21 6.32
CA VAL A 308 -40.24 6.24 6.51
C VAL A 308 -41.35 6.10 5.46
N ALA A 309 -41.00 5.92 4.19
CA ALA A 309 -41.98 5.72 3.12
C ALA A 309 -42.85 4.47 3.33
N LYS A 310 -42.27 3.37 3.84
CA LYS A 310 -43.03 2.17 4.21
C LYS A 310 -43.94 2.39 5.41
N ALA A 311 -43.50 3.15 6.41
CA ALA A 311 -44.30 3.45 7.60
C ALA A 311 -45.48 4.39 7.28
N THR A 312 -45.29 5.39 6.41
CA THR A 312 -46.39 6.27 5.96
C THR A 312 -47.36 5.56 5.01
N ALA A 313 -46.88 4.66 4.15
CA ALA A 313 -47.74 3.83 3.31
C ALA A 313 -48.51 2.75 4.10
N GLY A 314 -47.97 2.29 5.23
CA GLY A 314 -48.61 1.32 6.14
C GLY A 314 -49.54 1.94 7.19
N GLY A 315 -49.66 3.27 7.23
CA GLY A 315 -50.57 3.99 8.14
C GLY A 315 -52.03 3.76 7.77
N HIS A 316 -52.64 2.77 8.40
CA HIS A 316 -54.07 2.46 8.33
C HIS A 316 -54.92 3.67 8.75
N HIS A 317 -55.58 4.34 7.80
CA HIS A 317 -56.72 5.21 8.10
C HIS A 317 -57.85 4.34 8.66
N PRO A 318 -58.29 4.51 9.92
CA PRO A 318 -59.50 3.85 10.39
C PRO A 318 -60.67 4.42 9.57
N ARG A 319 -61.30 3.58 8.75
CA ARG A 319 -62.59 3.92 8.16
C ARG A 319 -63.59 4.05 9.32
N LEU A 320 -63.94 5.27 9.68
CA LEU A 320 -65.11 5.55 10.50
C LEU A 320 -66.33 4.92 9.80
N PRO A 321 -67.14 4.10 10.49
CA PRO A 321 -68.33 3.53 9.88
C PRO A 321 -69.31 4.64 9.52
N ASP A 322 -69.70 4.66 8.25
CA ASP A 322 -70.70 5.55 7.69
C ASP A 322 -72.05 5.29 8.39
N ARG A 323 -72.46 6.19 9.28
CA ARG A 323 -73.84 6.19 9.82
C ARG A 323 -74.73 6.94 8.85
N GLY A 324 -75.15 6.23 7.80
CA GLY A 324 -76.11 6.73 6.82
C GLY A 324 -77.14 5.68 6.44
N GLY A 325 -78.33 5.77 7.04
CA GLY A 325 -79.59 5.44 6.35
C GLY A 325 -80.27 4.13 6.73
N GLU A 326 -81.04 4.13 7.84
CA GLU A 326 -82.24 3.29 7.92
C GLU A 326 -83.41 4.06 7.31
N ARG A 327 -83.81 3.64 6.11
CA ARG A 327 -85.12 3.97 5.52
C ARG A 327 -86.14 2.93 5.97
N GLY A 328 -87.23 3.42 6.56
CA GLY A 328 -88.62 3.03 6.29
C GLY A 328 -88.96 1.54 6.23
N ALA A 329 -89.60 1.06 7.30
CA ALA A 329 -90.60 0.00 7.21
C ALA A 329 -91.91 0.51 7.83
N ASP A 330 -92.89 0.66 6.96
CA ASP A 330 -94.30 0.90 7.18
C ASP A 330 -94.98 -0.32 7.82
N ALA A 331 -95.81 -0.12 8.87
CA ALA A 331 -97.04 -0.88 9.12
C ALA A 331 -97.73 -0.46 10.43
N GLY A 332 -98.87 0.24 10.30
CA GLY A 332 -100.11 -0.14 11.00
C GLY A 332 -100.37 0.42 12.40
N ARG A 333 -101.21 1.46 12.47
CA ARG A 333 -102.17 1.68 13.57
C ARG A 333 -103.26 2.67 13.16
N PRO A 334 -104.55 2.30 13.19
CA PRO A 334 -105.63 3.26 13.33
C PRO A 334 -106.13 3.33 14.78
N GLU A 335 -106.97 4.34 15.01
CA GLU A 335 -107.88 4.55 16.15
C GLU A 335 -107.37 5.45 17.30
N GLY A 336 -107.88 6.69 17.32
CA GLY A 336 -108.19 7.42 18.55
C GLY A 336 -109.57 6.98 19.10
N PRO A 337 -110.31 7.79 19.87
CA PRO A 337 -109.96 9.01 20.60
C PRO A 337 -110.31 8.91 22.11
N SER A 338 -109.75 9.78 22.95
CA SER A 338 -110.32 10.41 24.16
C SER A 338 -109.26 11.27 24.84
#